data_AF-A0AAR2KPV5-F1
#
_entry.id   AF-A0AAR2KPV5-F1
#
_cell.length_a   1.000
_cell.length_b   1.000
_cell.length_c   1.000
_cell.angle_alpha   90.00
_cell.angle_beta   90.00
_cell.angle_gamma   90.00
#
_symmetry.space_group_name_H-M   'P 1'
#
loop_
_entity.id
_entity.type
_entity.pdbx_description
1 polymer ?
#
loop_
_entity_poly.entity_id
_entity_poly.type
_entity_poly.pdbx_seq_one_letter_code
_entity_poly.pdbx_strand_id
1 'polypeptide(L)'
;LSPKDGQSDTARLANKFEEGQDVLARWSDGLFYLGTIEKVTGDFLSLVTCWGSSAALELNQDSNLLLLCVTGDSGEEMLCTICQNESSEPPNEMVICDKCGQGYHQLCHTPIIDSSVIASDDKWLCRQCVFATTTKRGGARKKGPNAKALQEMKQSLPYTLDELEWDQGHKTNTQQCYCYCGGPGDWYLKMLQCNRCKQWFHEACIQCFERPMLNGDRFYLFVCSVCSSGPEYLKRLPLKWVDVAHLSLYNLSVIHKKKYFDSELELISYINENWDGLQLGELADTPKSERYDRILEALNNNPAMFISGKEIKKKKHLFGLRIRFPPSPHSSETPSDKEQETASQEIKIKGRKSNKPSHSSR
;
A
#
# COMPACT_ATOMS: atom_id res chain seq x y z
N LEU A 1 42.39 16.62 21.50
CA LEU A 1 40.96 16.90 21.77
C LEU A 1 40.55 18.09 20.92
N SER A 2 40.17 17.83 19.67
CA SER A 2 39.53 18.82 18.81
C SER A 2 38.08 18.36 18.64
N PRO A 3 37.07 19.21 18.92
CA PRO A 3 35.69 18.78 18.78
C PRO A 3 35.37 18.67 17.29
N LYS A 4 34.98 17.46 16.87
CA LYS A 4 34.42 17.21 15.55
C LYS A 4 33.07 17.94 15.47
N ASP A 5 32.92 18.75 14.43
CA ASP A 5 31.66 19.41 14.08
C ASP A 5 30.56 18.36 13.89
N GLY A 6 29.59 18.37 14.81
CA GLY A 6 28.32 17.69 14.64
C GLY A 6 27.41 18.54 13.75
N GLN A 7 27.51 18.37 12.44
CA GLN A 7 26.38 18.69 11.57
C GLN A 7 25.24 17.73 11.91
N SER A 8 24.07 18.26 12.22
CA SER A 8 22.88 17.45 12.48
C SER A 8 22.57 16.58 11.27
N ASP A 9 22.15 15.33 11.50
CA ASP A 9 21.78 14.37 10.44
C ASP A 9 20.72 14.93 9.47
N THR A 10 19.93 15.93 9.91
CA THR A 10 18.94 16.66 9.12
C THR A 10 19.55 17.57 8.04
N ALA A 11 20.68 18.23 8.32
CA ALA A 11 21.34 19.12 7.36
C ALA A 11 22.00 18.34 6.21
N ARG A 12 22.33 17.06 6.42
CA ARG A 12 22.97 16.19 5.42
C ARG A 12 22.00 15.58 4.41
N LEU A 13 20.74 15.34 4.79
CA LEU A 13 19.70 14.81 3.89
C LEU A 13 19.17 15.87 2.91
N ALA A 14 19.12 17.14 3.34
CA ALA A 14 18.76 18.26 2.47
C ALA A 14 19.73 18.45 1.29
N ASN A 15 20.97 17.95 1.38
CA ASN A 15 21.94 17.99 0.29
C ASN A 15 21.77 16.84 -0.72
N LYS A 16 20.89 15.87 -0.47
CA LYS A 16 20.73 14.70 -1.36
C LYS A 16 19.73 14.94 -2.50
N PHE A 17 18.81 15.88 -2.31
CA PHE A 17 17.69 16.10 -3.22
C PHE A 17 17.59 17.57 -3.61
N GLU A 18 17.46 17.83 -4.91
CA GLU A 18 17.46 19.19 -5.46
C GLU A 18 16.17 19.51 -6.20
N GLU A 19 15.77 20.79 -6.21
CA GLU A 19 14.63 21.25 -7.00
C GLU A 19 14.88 21.00 -8.50
N GLY A 20 13.86 20.46 -9.18
CA GLY A 20 13.94 20.05 -10.58
C GLY A 20 14.52 18.64 -10.81
N GLN A 21 15.00 17.95 -9.78
CA GLN A 21 15.51 16.59 -9.91
C GLN A 21 14.37 15.58 -10.09
N ASP A 22 14.58 14.63 -11.02
CA ASP A 22 13.69 13.49 -11.23
C ASP A 22 13.98 12.35 -10.25
N VAL A 23 12.93 11.88 -9.59
CA VAL A 23 12.97 10.83 -8.58
C VAL A 23 11.86 9.81 -8.80
N LEU A 24 12.08 8.59 -8.33
CA LEU A 24 11.04 7.59 -8.17
C LEU A 24 10.50 7.67 -6.74
N ALA A 25 9.26 8.12 -6.59
CA ALA A 25 8.59 8.25 -5.31
C ALA A 25 7.66 7.06 -5.04
N ARG A 26 7.73 6.49 -3.84
CA ARG A 26 6.85 5.43 -3.40
C ARG A 26 5.49 6.00 -2.99
N TRP A 27 4.42 5.42 -3.52
CA TRP A 27 3.04 5.83 -3.20
C TRP A 27 2.36 4.91 -2.17
N SER A 28 1.12 5.25 -1.81
CA SER A 28 0.33 4.50 -0.81
C SER A 28 -0.05 3.08 -1.22
N ASP A 29 0.19 2.69 -2.48
CA ASP A 29 0.04 1.31 -2.97
C ASP A 29 1.35 0.50 -2.90
N GLY A 30 2.44 1.09 -2.39
CA GLY A 30 3.75 0.47 -2.27
C GLY A 30 4.56 0.42 -3.56
N LEU A 31 4.08 1.03 -4.65
CA LEU A 31 4.77 1.12 -5.94
C LEU A 31 5.52 2.43 -6.08
N PHE A 32 6.56 2.43 -6.94
CA PHE A 32 7.32 3.61 -7.30
C PHE A 32 6.78 4.27 -8.56
N TYR A 33 6.75 5.60 -8.55
CA TYR A 33 6.27 6.43 -9.64
C TYR A 33 7.24 7.58 -9.90
N LEU A 34 7.44 7.90 -11.18
CA LEU A 34 8.28 9.03 -11.56
C LEU A 34 7.62 10.34 -11.12
N GLY A 35 8.40 11.20 -10.51
CA GLY A 35 8.03 12.56 -10.18
C GLY A 35 9.24 13.48 -10.21
N THR A 36 8.97 14.77 -10.28
CA THR A 36 9.98 15.82 -10.26
C THR A 36 9.82 16.60 -8.96
N ILE A 37 10.93 16.85 -8.28
CA ILE A 37 10.97 17.65 -7.06
C ILE A 37 10.63 19.10 -7.43
N GLU A 38 9.54 19.63 -6.89
CA GLU A 38 9.10 21.01 -7.15
C GLU A 38 9.72 21.97 -6.14
N LYS A 39 9.84 21.54 -4.88
CA LYS A 39 10.36 22.39 -3.81
C LYS A 39 10.99 21.57 -2.70
N VAL A 40 12.09 22.07 -2.15
CA VAL A 40 12.69 21.55 -0.91
C VAL A 40 12.65 22.66 0.13
N THR A 41 12.05 22.41 1.29
CA THR A 41 11.89 23.42 2.36
C THR A 41 12.14 22.78 3.72
N GLY A 42 13.35 22.99 4.26
CA GLY A 42 13.77 22.36 5.51
C GLY A 42 13.69 20.84 5.41
N ASP A 43 12.94 20.23 6.31
CA ASP A 43 12.72 18.78 6.35
C ASP A 43 11.54 18.32 5.47
N PHE A 44 11.06 19.14 4.53
CA PHE A 44 9.94 18.79 3.65
C PHE A 44 10.31 18.92 2.19
N LEU A 45 9.82 17.96 1.40
CA LEU A 45 9.95 17.93 -0.04
C LEU A 45 8.57 17.84 -0.68
N SER A 46 8.28 18.74 -1.61
CA SER A 46 7.11 18.61 -2.49
C SER A 46 7.53 18.14 -3.86
N LEU A 47 6.81 17.16 -4.39
CA LEU A 47 7.01 16.65 -5.74
C LEU A 47 5.71 16.67 -6.54
N VAL A 48 5.87 16.74 -7.85
CA VAL A 48 4.79 16.53 -8.82
C VAL A 48 5.04 15.21 -9.53
N THR A 49 4.10 14.29 -9.38
CA THR A 49 4.12 12.99 -10.07
C THR A 49 3.85 13.15 -11.56
N CYS A 50 4.25 12.16 -12.37
CA CYS A 50 4.09 12.16 -13.83
C CYS A 50 2.63 12.28 -14.33
N TRP A 51 1.62 12.07 -13.47
CA TRP A 51 0.20 12.29 -13.80
C TRP A 51 -0.38 13.57 -13.20
N GLY A 52 0.47 14.49 -12.73
CA GLY A 52 0.10 15.82 -12.25
C GLY A 52 -0.56 15.84 -10.87
N SER A 53 -0.33 14.83 -10.03
CA SER A 53 -0.67 14.93 -8.60
C SER A 53 0.55 15.40 -7.81
N SER A 54 0.33 16.41 -6.98
CA SER A 54 1.34 16.88 -6.03
C SER A 54 1.29 16.07 -4.74
N ALA A 55 2.45 15.82 -4.18
CA ALA A 55 2.62 15.16 -2.89
C ALA A 55 3.65 15.91 -2.06
N ALA A 56 3.41 15.99 -0.76
CA ALA A 56 4.41 16.46 0.20
C ALA A 56 4.92 15.24 0.97
N LEU A 57 6.24 15.13 1.08
CA LEU A 57 6.94 14.09 1.80
C LEU A 57 7.84 14.76 2.85
N GLU A 58 7.92 14.15 4.02
CA GLU A 58 8.88 14.55 5.05
C GLU A 58 10.22 13.87 4.76
N LEU A 59 11.30 14.65 4.80
CA LEU A 59 12.66 14.20 4.66
C LEU A 59 13.20 13.82 6.05
N ASN A 60 13.49 12.54 6.24
CA ASN A 60 14.18 12.00 7.40
C ASN A 60 15.20 10.92 6.97
N GLN A 61 15.83 10.22 7.91
CA GLN A 61 16.79 9.15 7.60
C GLN A 61 16.16 8.03 6.72
N ASP A 62 14.84 7.84 6.80
CA ASP A 62 14.07 6.89 6.01
C ASP A 62 13.65 7.41 4.62
N SER A 63 14.06 8.61 4.21
CA SER A 63 13.74 9.17 2.88
C SER A 63 14.16 8.24 1.74
N ASN A 64 15.18 7.41 1.95
CA ASN A 64 15.63 6.38 1.00
C ASN A 64 14.61 5.25 0.80
N LEU A 65 13.69 5.04 1.75
CA LEU A 65 12.55 4.13 1.59
C LEU A 65 11.45 4.77 0.73
N LEU A 66 11.39 6.11 0.69
CA LEU A 66 10.35 6.86 -0.01
C LEU A 66 10.77 7.30 -1.40
N LEU A 67 12.03 7.65 -1.60
CA LEU A 67 12.58 8.25 -2.82
C LEU A 67 13.79 7.47 -3.34
N LEU A 68 13.84 7.32 -4.66
CA LEU A 68 14.90 6.68 -5.42
C LEU A 68 15.40 7.68 -6.48
N CYS A 69 16.68 8.05 -6.46
CA CYS A 69 17.25 8.92 -7.49
C CYS A 69 17.25 8.21 -8.86
N VAL A 70 16.88 8.93 -9.92
CA VAL A 70 16.85 8.39 -11.30
C VAL A 70 18.23 8.47 -11.96
N THR A 71 19.06 9.42 -11.56
CA THR A 71 20.42 9.61 -12.04
C THR A 71 21.42 9.10 -11.00
N GLY A 72 22.35 8.24 -11.44
CA GLY A 72 23.41 7.64 -10.62
C GLY A 72 24.78 8.02 -11.15
N ASP A 73 25.01 9.31 -11.42
CA ASP A 73 26.27 9.79 -11.96
C ASP A 73 26.60 11.17 -11.37
N SER A 74 26.89 11.21 -10.07
CA SER A 74 27.90 12.14 -9.57
C SER A 74 29.17 11.30 -9.45
N GLY A 75 30.25 11.72 -10.12
CA GLY A 75 31.57 11.08 -10.05
C GLY A 75 32.24 11.21 -8.68
N GLU A 76 31.46 11.07 -7.61
CA GLU A 76 31.86 11.12 -6.21
C GLU A 76 32.36 9.75 -5.75
N GLU A 77 33.20 9.77 -4.73
CA GLU A 77 33.81 8.59 -4.11
C GLU A 77 32.75 7.52 -3.79
N MET A 78 33.13 6.25 -3.92
CA MET A 78 32.21 5.12 -3.70
C MET A 78 31.88 4.99 -2.21
N LEU A 79 30.75 5.58 -1.81
CA LEU A 79 30.28 5.59 -0.42
C LEU A 79 29.13 4.61 -0.19
N CYS A 80 29.07 4.06 1.02
CA CYS A 80 27.90 3.32 1.48
C CYS A 80 26.70 4.25 1.60
N THR A 81 25.59 3.91 0.95
CA THR A 81 24.37 4.73 0.89
C THR A 81 23.73 4.96 2.26
N ILE A 82 24.00 4.09 3.23
CA ILE A 82 23.42 4.13 4.57
C ILE A 82 24.31 4.92 5.54
N CYS A 83 25.57 4.53 5.70
CA CYS A 83 26.45 5.16 6.70
C CYS A 83 27.39 6.24 6.15
N GLN A 84 27.41 6.45 4.82
CA GLN A 84 28.25 7.44 4.14
C GLN A 84 29.77 7.29 4.41
N ASN A 85 30.22 6.05 4.65
CA ASN A 85 31.63 5.72 4.83
C ASN A 85 32.18 4.97 3.60
N GLU A 86 33.46 5.17 3.31
CA GLU A 86 34.21 4.56 2.19
C GLU A 86 34.91 3.23 2.55
N SER A 87 35.11 2.96 3.85
CA SER A 87 35.87 1.80 4.33
C SER A 87 35.29 0.48 3.81
N SER A 88 36.07 -0.37 3.17
CA SER A 88 35.61 -1.69 2.70
C SER A 88 36.62 -2.76 3.05
N GLU A 89 36.40 -3.45 4.17
CA GLU A 89 37.27 -4.53 4.65
C GLU A 89 36.44 -5.70 5.18
N PRO A 90 36.91 -6.97 5.04
CA PRO A 90 36.26 -8.12 5.65
C PRO A 90 36.12 -7.98 7.16
N PRO A 91 34.99 -8.39 7.79
CA PRO A 91 33.84 -9.11 7.21
C PRO A 91 32.66 -8.19 6.83
N ASN A 92 32.89 -6.90 6.58
CA ASN A 92 31.85 -5.91 6.29
C ASN A 92 32.19 -5.11 5.02
N GLU A 93 32.39 -5.83 3.93
CA GLU A 93 32.78 -5.24 2.65
C GLU A 93 31.62 -4.46 2.02
N MET A 94 31.95 -3.56 1.10
CA MET A 94 30.97 -2.80 0.34
C MET A 94 30.55 -3.57 -0.91
N VAL A 95 29.25 -3.79 -1.07
CA VAL A 95 28.63 -4.47 -2.22
C VAL A 95 27.84 -3.47 -3.04
N ILE A 96 28.01 -3.49 -4.37
CA ILE A 96 27.36 -2.57 -5.29
C ILE A 96 26.13 -3.23 -5.89
N CYS A 97 25.01 -2.49 -5.91
CA CYS A 97 23.80 -2.96 -6.59
C CYS A 97 23.94 -2.88 -8.11
N ASP A 98 23.78 -4.01 -8.81
CA ASP A 98 23.89 -4.11 -10.27
C ASP A 98 22.82 -3.33 -11.06
N LYS A 99 21.80 -2.79 -10.38
CA LYS A 99 20.73 -2.02 -11.02
C LYS A 99 20.85 -0.50 -10.81
N CYS A 100 21.17 -0.06 -9.59
CA CYS A 100 21.24 1.38 -9.28
C CYS A 100 22.66 1.89 -9.08
N GLY A 101 23.68 1.03 -9.08
CA GLY A 101 25.08 1.42 -8.89
C GLY A 101 25.43 1.88 -7.46
N GLN A 102 24.48 1.85 -6.52
CA GLN A 102 24.71 2.28 -5.14
C GLN A 102 25.46 1.20 -4.33
N GLY A 103 26.42 1.65 -3.51
CA GLY A 103 27.17 0.83 -2.57
C GLY A 103 26.46 0.66 -1.23
N TYR A 104 26.58 -0.54 -0.65
CA TYR A 104 26.06 -0.91 0.67
C TYR A 104 27.07 -1.79 1.40
N HIS A 105 27.40 -1.45 2.66
CA HIS A 105 28.09 -2.41 3.52
C HIS A 105 27.20 -3.60 3.83
N GLN A 106 27.80 -4.79 3.98
CA GLN A 106 27.09 -6.02 4.32
C GLN A 106 26.17 -5.85 5.54
N LEU A 107 26.67 -5.24 6.62
CA LEU A 107 25.95 -5.00 7.87
C LEU A 107 25.02 -3.78 7.84
N CYS A 108 25.16 -2.89 6.84
CA CYS A 108 24.28 -1.73 6.70
C CYS A 108 23.00 -2.03 5.91
N HIS A 109 22.98 -3.09 5.12
CA HIS A 109 21.82 -3.48 4.33
C HIS A 109 20.85 -4.35 5.15
N THR A 110 19.55 -4.28 4.81
CA THR A 110 18.50 -5.08 5.46
C THR A 110 17.77 -5.97 4.45
N PRO A 111 17.92 -7.31 4.52
CA PRO A 111 18.74 -8.08 5.47
C PRO A 111 20.24 -7.96 5.20
N ILE A 112 21.07 -8.40 6.16
CA ILE A 112 22.53 -8.44 6.02
C ILE A 112 22.92 -9.17 4.73
N ILE A 113 23.89 -8.62 3.99
CA ILE A 113 24.39 -9.23 2.76
C ILE A 113 25.35 -10.37 3.14
N ASP A 114 24.99 -11.59 2.77
CA ASP A 114 25.81 -12.78 3.04
C ASP A 114 27.12 -12.75 2.23
N SER A 115 28.23 -13.21 2.81
CA SER A 115 29.53 -13.25 2.13
C SER A 115 29.54 -14.14 0.87
N SER A 116 28.58 -15.07 0.74
CA SER A 116 28.37 -15.83 -0.50
C SER A 116 28.00 -14.96 -1.70
N VAL A 117 27.40 -13.78 -1.48
CA VAL A 117 27.11 -12.82 -2.55
C VAL A 117 28.41 -12.27 -3.12
N ILE A 118 29.40 -11.96 -2.27
CA ILE A 118 30.72 -11.46 -2.70
C ILE A 118 31.52 -12.57 -3.38
N ALA A 119 31.37 -13.81 -2.92
CA ALA A 119 32.02 -14.97 -3.51
C ALA A 119 31.39 -15.47 -4.81
N SER A 120 30.27 -14.90 -5.26
CA SER A 120 29.55 -15.28 -6.47
C SER A 120 29.68 -14.23 -7.57
N ASP A 121 29.68 -14.66 -8.82
CA ASP A 121 29.54 -13.78 -10.00
C ASP A 121 28.07 -13.48 -10.35
N ASP A 122 27.12 -13.95 -9.53
CA ASP A 122 25.70 -13.70 -9.70
C ASP A 122 25.35 -12.23 -9.42
N LYS A 123 24.38 -11.71 -10.19
CA LYS A 123 23.91 -10.33 -9.99
C LYS A 123 23.23 -10.15 -8.64
N TRP A 124 23.62 -9.11 -7.92
CA TRP A 124 23.01 -8.70 -6.67
C TRP A 124 22.23 -7.39 -6.82
N LEU A 125 21.03 -7.37 -6.26
CA LEU A 125 20.16 -6.20 -6.24
C LEU A 125 19.89 -5.80 -4.80
N CYS A 126 20.04 -4.51 -4.49
CA CYS A 126 19.65 -3.97 -3.19
C CYS A 126 18.14 -4.09 -2.96
N ARG A 127 17.72 -3.95 -1.70
CA ARG A 127 16.30 -4.01 -1.28
C ARG A 127 15.40 -3.15 -2.15
N GLN A 128 15.78 -1.89 -2.38
CA GLN A 128 14.96 -0.96 -3.15
C GLN A 128 14.76 -1.44 -4.59
N CYS A 129 15.83 -1.92 -5.23
CA CYS A 129 15.78 -2.44 -6.60
C CYS A 129 15.02 -3.76 -6.72
N VAL A 130 15.14 -4.65 -5.73
CA VAL A 130 14.33 -5.87 -5.69
C VAL A 130 12.85 -5.50 -5.59
N PHE A 131 12.44 -4.65 -4.64
CA PHE A 131 11.05 -4.21 -4.53
C PHE A 131 10.58 -3.53 -5.83
N ALA A 132 11.32 -2.56 -6.37
CA ALA A 132 10.95 -1.83 -7.58
C ALA A 132 10.76 -2.73 -8.82
N THR A 133 11.46 -3.87 -8.89
CA THR A 133 11.36 -4.79 -10.05
C THR A 133 10.37 -5.93 -9.85
N THR A 134 9.93 -6.19 -8.61
CA THR A 134 9.12 -7.37 -8.26
C THR A 134 7.71 -7.03 -7.80
N THR A 135 7.51 -5.87 -7.18
CA THR A 135 6.18 -5.41 -6.79
C THR A 135 5.38 -5.03 -8.03
N LYS A 136 4.08 -5.35 -8.02
CA LYS A 136 3.16 -5.01 -9.11
C LYS A 136 1.72 -4.99 -8.60
N ARG A 137 0.85 -4.25 -9.28
CA ARG A 137 -0.60 -4.30 -9.00
C ARG A 137 -1.12 -5.73 -9.12
N GLY A 138 -1.97 -6.14 -8.18
CA GLY A 138 -2.54 -7.48 -8.11
C GLY A 138 -1.67 -8.54 -7.42
N GLY A 139 -0.53 -8.17 -6.82
CA GLY A 139 0.36 -9.08 -6.11
C GLY A 139 1.74 -9.18 -6.73
N ALA A 140 2.80 -9.17 -5.93
CA ALA A 140 4.18 -9.27 -6.37
C ALA A 140 4.48 -10.53 -7.19
N ARG A 141 5.57 -10.50 -7.97
CA ARG A 141 6.03 -11.64 -8.77
C ARG A 141 6.32 -12.86 -7.89
N LYS A 142 5.82 -14.04 -8.28
CA LYS A 142 5.97 -15.30 -7.50
C LYS A 142 7.13 -16.20 -7.89
N LYS A 143 7.71 -15.99 -9.08
CA LYS A 143 8.75 -16.86 -9.68
C LYS A 143 9.91 -16.03 -10.22
N GLY A 144 11.08 -16.67 -10.30
CA GLY A 144 12.32 -16.07 -10.77
C GLY A 144 13.24 -15.62 -9.63
N PRO A 145 14.50 -15.25 -9.95
CA PRO A 145 15.51 -14.89 -8.97
C PRO A 145 15.07 -13.70 -8.09
N ASN A 146 14.60 -12.61 -8.69
CA ASN A 146 14.15 -11.44 -7.91
C ASN A 146 12.93 -11.76 -7.02
N ALA A 147 12.06 -12.69 -7.42
CA ALA A 147 10.93 -13.10 -6.58
C ALA A 147 11.40 -13.88 -5.34
N LYS A 148 12.46 -14.68 -5.46
CA LYS A 148 13.11 -15.35 -4.31
C LYS A 148 13.81 -14.33 -3.41
N ALA A 149 14.59 -13.42 -4.01
CA ALA A 149 15.24 -12.34 -3.27
C ALA A 149 14.22 -11.47 -2.51
N LEU A 150 13.07 -11.14 -3.13
CA LEU A 150 11.99 -10.42 -2.44
C LEU A 150 11.49 -11.22 -1.23
N GLN A 151 11.27 -12.53 -1.38
CA GLN A 151 10.78 -13.38 -0.31
C GLN A 151 11.76 -13.47 0.87
N GLU A 152 13.06 -13.45 0.62
CA GLU A 152 14.10 -13.36 1.66
C GLU A 152 14.07 -11.98 2.32
N MET A 153 14.06 -10.90 1.53
CA MET A 153 14.07 -9.53 2.03
C MET A 153 12.84 -9.18 2.88
N LYS A 154 11.67 -9.76 2.59
CA LYS A 154 10.43 -9.53 3.35
C LYS A 154 10.43 -10.17 4.74
N GLN A 155 11.40 -11.00 5.08
CA GLN A 155 11.51 -11.58 6.42
C GLN A 155 12.05 -10.59 7.45
N SER A 156 12.66 -9.49 7.01
CA SER A 156 13.12 -8.38 7.84
C SER A 156 12.45 -7.06 7.42
N LEU A 157 12.03 -6.26 8.40
CA LEU A 157 11.52 -4.91 8.17
C LEU A 157 12.67 -3.90 8.20
N PRO A 158 12.64 -2.86 7.35
CA PRO A 158 13.63 -1.78 7.38
C PRO A 158 13.33 -0.73 8.48
N TYR A 159 12.45 -1.05 9.43
CA TYR A 159 12.00 -0.18 10.52
C TYR A 159 11.60 -1.05 11.73
N THR A 160 11.51 -0.44 12.90
CA THR A 160 11.12 -1.10 14.16
C THR A 160 9.61 -0.99 14.38
N LEU A 161 8.92 -2.12 14.63
CA LEU A 161 7.46 -2.11 14.83
C LEU A 161 7.03 -1.39 16.11
N ASP A 162 7.82 -1.51 17.18
CA ASP A 162 7.50 -0.97 18.51
C ASP A 162 7.62 0.56 18.58
N GLU A 163 8.26 1.18 17.59
CA GLU A 163 8.41 2.64 17.48
C GLU A 163 7.21 3.30 16.77
N LEU A 164 6.27 2.51 16.24
CA LEU A 164 5.10 3.02 15.53
C LEU A 164 3.99 3.43 16.49
N GLU A 165 3.52 4.67 16.35
CA GLU A 165 2.44 5.21 17.17
C GLU A 165 1.10 5.07 16.43
N TRP A 166 0.30 4.10 16.84
CA TRP A 166 -0.97 3.75 16.20
C TRP A 166 -2.16 4.52 16.76
N ASP A 167 -3.17 4.73 15.91
CA ASP A 167 -4.50 5.13 16.35
C ASP A 167 -5.21 4.01 17.14
N GLN A 168 -6.30 4.35 17.84
CA GLN A 168 -7.06 3.40 18.66
C GLN A 168 -7.55 2.18 17.86
N GLY A 169 -7.86 2.35 16.59
CA GLY A 169 -8.32 1.27 15.71
C GLY A 169 -7.20 0.42 15.11
N HIS A 170 -5.93 0.72 15.36
CA HIS A 170 -4.77 0.09 14.72
C HIS A 170 -4.88 0.06 13.18
N LYS A 171 -5.30 1.19 12.61
CA LYS A 171 -5.53 1.43 11.18
C LYS A 171 -4.47 2.32 10.57
N THR A 172 -4.00 3.32 11.30
CA THR A 172 -2.98 4.27 10.83
C THR A 172 -1.98 4.58 11.93
N ASN A 173 -0.72 4.82 11.55
CA ASN A 173 0.31 5.33 12.46
C ASN A 173 0.80 6.73 12.05
N THR A 174 1.36 7.48 13.01
CA THR A 174 1.83 8.86 12.81
C THR A 174 3.01 8.91 11.82
N GLN A 175 3.86 7.88 11.81
CA GLN A 175 5.03 7.77 10.95
C GLN A 175 4.69 7.47 9.47
N GLN A 176 3.44 7.13 9.16
CA GLN A 176 3.03 6.65 7.83
C GLN A 176 3.90 5.49 7.31
N CYS A 177 4.32 4.60 8.22
CA CYS A 177 5.23 3.50 7.91
C CYS A 177 4.51 2.16 7.97
N TYR A 178 4.43 1.49 6.81
CA TYR A 178 3.70 0.24 6.65
C TYR A 178 4.45 -0.78 5.81
N CYS A 179 3.95 -2.02 5.82
CA CYS A 179 4.34 -3.10 4.93
C CYS A 179 5.82 -3.52 5.06
N TYR A 180 6.27 -4.48 4.25
CA TYR A 180 7.69 -4.83 4.15
C TYR A 180 8.53 -3.69 3.58
N CYS A 181 7.91 -2.81 2.79
CA CYS A 181 8.63 -1.75 2.11
C CYS A 181 8.99 -0.59 3.07
N GLY A 182 8.21 -0.35 4.12
CA GLY A 182 8.33 0.84 4.98
C GLY A 182 7.77 2.11 4.33
N GLY A 183 6.87 1.95 3.36
CA GLY A 183 6.24 3.07 2.65
C GLY A 183 4.87 3.45 3.25
N PRO A 184 4.27 4.54 2.76
CA PRO A 184 2.93 4.99 3.16
C PRO A 184 1.86 4.00 2.72
N GLY A 185 0.66 4.11 3.30
CA GLY A 185 -0.42 3.17 3.03
C GLY A 185 -1.77 3.66 3.53
N ASP A 186 -2.80 3.39 2.72
CA ASP A 186 -4.20 3.55 3.11
C ASP A 186 -4.76 2.15 3.40
N TRP A 187 -5.00 1.81 4.66
CA TRP A 187 -5.39 0.44 5.07
C TRP A 187 -6.63 -0.10 4.32
N TYR A 188 -7.53 0.78 3.91
CA TYR A 188 -8.76 0.46 3.19
C TYR A 188 -8.59 0.42 1.67
N LEU A 189 -7.43 0.78 1.13
CA LEU A 189 -7.09 0.71 -0.29
C LEU A 189 -6.05 -0.38 -0.52
N LYS A 190 -6.53 -1.60 -0.77
CA LYS A 190 -5.71 -2.73 -1.18
C LYS A 190 -4.53 -3.02 -0.22
N MET A 191 -4.79 -3.00 1.09
CA MET A 191 -3.86 -3.52 2.11
C MET A 191 -4.48 -4.66 2.94
N LEU A 192 -3.64 -5.58 3.41
CA LEU A 192 -4.03 -6.64 4.35
C LEU A 192 -3.35 -6.46 5.70
N GLN A 193 -4.12 -6.67 6.76
CA GLN A 193 -3.60 -6.68 8.12
C GLN A 193 -3.08 -8.08 8.48
N CYS A 194 -1.85 -8.17 8.97
CA CYS A 194 -1.32 -9.43 9.49
C CYS A 194 -2.02 -9.80 10.81
N ASN A 195 -2.52 -11.03 10.91
CA ASN A 195 -3.22 -11.51 12.10
C ASN A 195 -2.33 -11.63 13.35
N ARG A 196 -1.00 -11.71 13.17
CA ARG A 196 -0.01 -11.81 14.27
C ARG A 196 0.46 -10.42 14.74
N CYS A 197 1.17 -9.68 13.90
CA CYS A 197 1.76 -8.39 14.29
C CYS A 197 0.85 -7.17 14.10
N LYS A 198 -0.35 -7.33 13.52
CA LYS A 198 -1.32 -6.24 13.27
C LYS A 198 -0.87 -5.12 12.32
N GLN A 199 0.36 -5.16 11.81
CA GLN A 199 0.82 -4.31 10.70
C GLN A 199 0.04 -4.56 9.40
N TRP A 200 -0.06 -3.52 8.56
CA TRP A 200 -0.69 -3.50 7.25
C TRP A 200 0.32 -3.69 6.12
N PHE A 201 -0.07 -4.47 5.10
CA PHE A 201 0.80 -4.85 3.98
C PHE A 201 0.10 -4.62 2.64
N HIS A 202 0.78 -3.94 1.71
CA HIS A 202 0.24 -3.63 0.38
C HIS A 202 -0.01 -4.89 -0.45
N GLU A 203 -1.11 -4.89 -1.21
CA GLU A 203 -1.38 -5.89 -2.26
C GLU A 203 -0.15 -6.10 -3.14
N ALA A 204 0.47 -5.00 -3.57
CA ALA A 204 1.58 -5.04 -4.51
C ALA A 204 2.87 -5.67 -3.97
N CYS A 205 3.01 -5.77 -2.64
CA CYS A 205 4.19 -6.33 -1.97
C CYS A 205 4.02 -7.80 -1.56
N ILE A 206 2.78 -8.32 -1.60
CA ILE A 206 2.43 -9.67 -1.18
C ILE A 206 2.56 -10.65 -2.36
N GLN A 207 3.16 -11.83 -2.14
CA GLN A 207 3.41 -12.84 -3.17
C GLN A 207 2.39 -14.00 -3.14
N CYS A 208 1.51 -14.07 -2.14
CA CYS A 208 0.53 -15.15 -2.01
C CYS A 208 -0.84 -14.90 -2.68
N PHE A 209 -1.08 -13.74 -3.30
CA PHE A 209 -2.36 -13.45 -3.98
C PHE A 209 -2.54 -14.23 -5.29
N GLU A 210 -3.69 -14.86 -5.48
CA GLU A 210 -4.09 -15.48 -6.76
C GLU A 210 -4.86 -14.52 -7.66
N ARG A 211 -5.64 -13.63 -7.07
CA ARG A 211 -6.44 -12.60 -7.74
C ARG A 211 -6.19 -11.25 -7.08
N PRO A 212 -6.30 -10.13 -7.83
CA PRO A 212 -6.23 -8.80 -7.23
C PRO A 212 -7.28 -8.61 -6.14
N MET A 213 -6.91 -7.87 -5.10
CA MET A 213 -7.78 -7.59 -3.96
C MET A 213 -8.74 -6.44 -4.28
N LEU A 214 -9.94 -6.46 -3.70
CA LEU A 214 -10.86 -5.33 -3.78
C LEU A 214 -10.55 -4.29 -2.70
N ASN A 215 -10.95 -3.04 -2.90
CA ASN A 215 -10.80 -2.00 -1.86
C ASN A 215 -11.63 -2.41 -0.64
N GLY A 216 -11.05 -2.26 0.55
CA GLY A 216 -11.72 -2.58 1.81
C GLY A 216 -11.98 -4.07 2.05
N ASP A 217 -11.44 -4.97 1.23
CA ASP A 217 -11.69 -6.40 1.39
C ASP A 217 -10.87 -7.00 2.54
N ARG A 218 -11.51 -7.15 3.70
CA ARG A 218 -10.91 -7.69 4.92
C ARG A 218 -11.19 -9.19 5.12
N PHE A 219 -11.79 -9.87 4.15
CA PHE A 219 -12.19 -11.29 4.27
C PHE A 219 -11.00 -12.22 3.98
N TYR A 220 -9.91 -12.03 4.73
CA TYR A 220 -8.70 -12.83 4.64
C TYR A 220 -8.14 -13.11 6.03
N LEU A 221 -7.61 -14.32 6.21
CA LEU A 221 -6.68 -14.66 7.28
C LEU A 221 -5.27 -14.58 6.67
N PHE A 222 -4.48 -13.60 7.10
CA PHE A 222 -3.18 -13.29 6.54
C PHE A 222 -2.07 -13.32 7.61
N VAL A 223 -0.96 -13.97 7.29
CA VAL A 223 0.27 -13.92 8.10
C VAL A 223 1.42 -13.51 7.19
N CYS A 224 2.08 -12.41 7.55
CA CYS A 224 3.18 -11.83 6.79
C CYS A 224 4.48 -12.66 6.90
N SER A 225 5.41 -12.44 5.98
CA SER A 225 6.69 -13.18 5.90
C SER A 225 7.58 -13.01 7.14
N VAL A 226 7.49 -11.87 7.82
CA VAL A 226 8.22 -11.62 9.08
C VAL A 226 7.71 -12.58 10.16
N CYS A 227 6.39 -12.65 10.34
CA CYS A 227 5.80 -13.46 11.39
C CYS A 227 5.76 -14.96 11.08
N SER A 228 5.81 -15.36 9.80
CA SER A 228 5.94 -16.77 9.40
C SER A 228 7.40 -17.22 9.29
N SER A 229 8.37 -16.31 9.34
CA SER A 229 9.79 -16.58 9.09
C SER A 229 10.00 -17.34 7.76
N GLY A 230 9.26 -16.93 6.73
CA GLY A 230 9.18 -17.66 5.47
C GLY A 230 8.04 -17.14 4.58
N PRO A 231 7.51 -17.97 3.66
CA PRO A 231 6.40 -17.59 2.80
C PRO A 231 5.18 -17.07 3.57
N GLU A 232 4.46 -16.13 2.98
CA GLU A 232 3.18 -15.64 3.52
C GLU A 232 2.14 -16.76 3.56
N TYR A 233 1.25 -16.68 4.54
CA TYR A 233 0.04 -17.49 4.58
C TYR A 233 -1.17 -16.60 4.29
N LEU A 234 -2.04 -17.04 3.38
CA LEU A 234 -3.26 -16.35 3.01
C LEU A 234 -4.39 -17.36 2.84
N LYS A 235 -5.51 -17.12 3.53
CA LYS A 235 -6.74 -17.88 3.38
C LYS A 235 -7.91 -16.92 3.20
N ARG A 236 -8.66 -17.09 2.11
CA ARG A 236 -9.92 -16.39 1.87
C ARG A 236 -10.97 -16.82 2.90
N LEU A 237 -11.65 -15.86 3.52
CA LEU A 237 -12.78 -16.11 4.40
C LEU A 237 -14.08 -16.14 3.58
N PRO A 238 -15.07 -16.98 3.95
CA PRO A 238 -16.35 -17.05 3.24
C PRO A 238 -17.12 -15.73 3.40
N LEU A 239 -17.79 -15.32 2.32
CA LEU A 239 -18.66 -14.15 2.29
C LEU A 239 -20.12 -14.59 2.30
N LYS A 240 -20.97 -13.82 2.97
CA LYS A 240 -22.43 -13.89 2.83
C LYS A 240 -22.90 -12.86 1.79
N TRP A 241 -24.14 -12.99 1.31
CA TRP A 241 -24.72 -12.04 0.36
C TRP A 241 -24.70 -10.58 0.86
N VAL A 242 -24.88 -10.35 2.16
CA VAL A 242 -24.74 -9.02 2.78
C VAL A 242 -23.32 -8.47 2.64
N ASP A 243 -22.30 -9.31 2.78
CA ASP A 243 -20.90 -8.93 2.63
C ASP A 243 -20.58 -8.63 1.17
N VAL A 244 -21.11 -9.42 0.23
CA VAL A 244 -20.96 -9.17 -1.21
C VAL A 244 -21.57 -7.83 -1.61
N ALA A 245 -22.79 -7.54 -1.15
CA ALA A 245 -23.46 -6.27 -1.41
C ALA A 245 -22.67 -5.08 -0.79
N HIS A 246 -22.23 -5.23 0.46
CA HIS A 246 -21.47 -4.20 1.17
C HIS A 246 -20.12 -3.93 0.49
N LEU A 247 -19.31 -4.96 0.26
CA LEU A 247 -18.00 -4.84 -0.37
C LEU A 247 -18.09 -4.23 -1.77
N SER A 248 -19.10 -4.62 -2.55
CA SER A 248 -19.32 -4.10 -3.90
C SER A 248 -19.74 -2.63 -3.90
N LEU A 249 -20.68 -2.24 -3.03
CA LEU A 249 -21.06 -0.84 -2.85
C LEU A 249 -19.90 0.01 -2.33
N TYR A 250 -19.07 -0.54 -1.44
CA TYR A 250 -17.87 0.13 -0.94
C TYR A 250 -16.90 0.41 -2.08
N ASN A 251 -16.59 -0.59 -2.91
CA ASN A 251 -15.70 -0.44 -4.05
C ASN A 251 -16.23 0.58 -5.06
N LEU A 252 -17.50 0.50 -5.43
CA LEU A 252 -18.15 1.48 -6.31
C LEU A 252 -18.06 2.90 -5.72
N SER A 253 -18.28 3.04 -4.41
CA SER A 253 -18.16 4.32 -3.70
C SER A 253 -16.75 4.91 -3.77
N VAL A 254 -15.72 4.05 -3.69
CA VAL A 254 -14.31 4.43 -3.82
C VAL A 254 -13.96 4.83 -5.25
N ILE A 255 -14.31 3.98 -6.22
CA ILE A 255 -13.96 4.16 -7.64
C ILE A 255 -14.63 5.40 -8.21
N HIS A 256 -15.95 5.54 -8.01
CA HIS A 256 -16.74 6.61 -8.62
C HIS A 256 -16.88 7.86 -7.74
N LYS A 257 -16.39 7.81 -6.49
CA LYS A 257 -16.43 8.92 -5.54
C LYS A 257 -17.85 9.49 -5.33
N LYS A 258 -18.87 8.63 -5.42
CA LYS A 258 -20.29 8.96 -5.17
C LYS A 258 -20.89 8.01 -4.12
N LYS A 259 -22.08 8.35 -3.59
CA LYS A 259 -22.71 7.61 -2.48
C LYS A 259 -23.81 6.63 -2.92
N TYR A 260 -24.52 6.94 -4.00
CA TYR A 260 -25.70 6.17 -4.42
C TYR A 260 -25.47 5.57 -5.81
N PHE A 261 -25.88 4.31 -5.96
CA PHE A 261 -25.72 3.50 -7.17
C PHE A 261 -27.03 2.82 -7.51
N ASP A 262 -27.30 2.68 -8.80
CA ASP A 262 -28.41 1.85 -9.29
C ASP A 262 -28.13 0.37 -8.99
N SER A 263 -29.06 -0.30 -8.32
CA SER A 263 -28.89 -1.70 -7.91
C SER A 263 -28.77 -2.66 -9.08
N GLU A 264 -29.44 -2.40 -10.21
CA GLU A 264 -29.43 -3.29 -11.36
C GLU A 264 -28.36 -2.89 -12.38
N LEU A 265 -28.32 -1.60 -12.74
CA LEU A 265 -27.44 -1.10 -13.81
C LEU A 265 -25.98 -0.91 -13.37
N GLU A 266 -25.73 -0.64 -12.09
CA GLU A 266 -24.37 -0.36 -11.59
C GLU A 266 -23.89 -1.47 -10.66
N LEU A 267 -24.62 -1.76 -9.59
CA LEU A 267 -24.19 -2.71 -8.57
C LEU A 267 -24.11 -4.13 -9.11
N ILE A 268 -25.17 -4.63 -9.76
CA ILE A 268 -25.16 -5.98 -10.33
C ILE A 268 -24.23 -6.10 -11.54
N SER A 269 -24.07 -5.06 -12.36
CA SER A 269 -23.06 -5.05 -13.42
C SER A 269 -21.67 -5.25 -12.83
N TYR A 270 -21.33 -4.45 -11.81
CA TYR A 270 -20.05 -4.54 -11.11
C TYR A 270 -19.82 -5.93 -10.49
N ILE A 271 -20.82 -6.47 -9.77
CA ILE A 271 -20.72 -7.80 -9.15
C ILE A 271 -20.48 -8.89 -10.20
N ASN A 272 -21.18 -8.83 -11.33
CA ASN A 272 -21.03 -9.83 -12.39
C ASN A 272 -19.70 -9.72 -13.13
N GLU A 273 -19.22 -8.50 -13.39
CA GLU A 273 -17.91 -8.25 -13.98
C GLU A 273 -16.76 -8.70 -13.07
N ASN A 274 -16.96 -8.64 -11.75
CA ASN A 274 -15.96 -9.00 -10.74
C ASN A 274 -16.26 -10.35 -10.04
N TRP A 275 -17.14 -11.19 -10.59
CA TRP A 275 -17.64 -12.40 -9.93
C TRP A 275 -16.52 -13.35 -9.49
N ASP A 276 -15.58 -13.63 -10.39
CA ASP A 276 -14.42 -14.45 -10.09
C ASP A 276 -13.47 -13.73 -9.11
N GLY A 277 -13.29 -12.42 -9.27
CA GLY A 277 -12.46 -11.59 -8.39
C GLY A 277 -12.93 -11.62 -6.92
N LEU A 278 -14.24 -11.70 -6.70
CA LEU A 278 -14.86 -11.72 -5.38
C LEU A 278 -14.56 -13.00 -4.57
N GLN A 279 -14.13 -14.09 -5.22
CA GLN A 279 -13.71 -15.34 -4.56
C GLN A 279 -14.74 -15.84 -3.54
N LEU A 280 -15.96 -16.10 -4.02
CA LEU A 280 -17.17 -16.22 -3.20
C LEU A 280 -17.38 -17.59 -2.51
N GLY A 281 -16.44 -18.53 -2.64
CA GLY A 281 -16.55 -19.86 -2.05
C GLY A 281 -17.86 -20.55 -2.46
N GLU A 282 -18.67 -20.95 -1.48
CA GLU A 282 -19.96 -21.64 -1.69
C GLU A 282 -20.97 -20.84 -2.53
N LEU A 283 -20.89 -19.50 -2.55
CA LEU A 283 -21.82 -18.70 -3.35
C LEU A 283 -21.43 -18.64 -4.84
N ALA A 284 -20.22 -19.09 -5.21
CA ALA A 284 -19.66 -18.92 -6.55
C ALA A 284 -20.49 -19.62 -7.65
N ASP A 285 -21.14 -20.74 -7.30
CA ASP A 285 -21.96 -21.55 -8.22
C ASP A 285 -23.35 -20.94 -8.48
N THR A 286 -23.69 -19.81 -7.85
CA THR A 286 -24.99 -19.16 -8.03
C THR A 286 -25.17 -18.67 -9.48
N PRO A 287 -26.23 -19.11 -10.19
CA PRO A 287 -26.52 -18.68 -11.56
C PRO A 287 -26.70 -17.18 -11.68
N LYS A 288 -26.25 -16.59 -12.80
CA LYS A 288 -26.31 -15.14 -13.03
C LYS A 288 -27.73 -14.55 -12.89
N SER A 289 -28.74 -15.31 -13.27
CA SER A 289 -30.16 -14.94 -13.16
C SER A 289 -30.65 -14.77 -11.72
N GLU A 290 -30.06 -15.48 -10.75
CA GLU A 290 -30.51 -15.45 -9.35
C GLU A 290 -29.77 -14.41 -8.50
N ARG A 291 -28.60 -13.95 -8.96
CA ARG A 291 -27.72 -13.06 -8.18
C ARG A 291 -28.40 -11.75 -7.79
N TYR A 292 -29.23 -11.18 -8.68
CA TYR A 292 -29.90 -9.91 -8.39
C TYR A 292 -30.86 -10.04 -7.22
N ASP A 293 -31.71 -11.07 -7.21
CA ASP A 293 -32.69 -11.27 -6.15
C ASP A 293 -32.01 -11.46 -4.79
N ARG A 294 -30.91 -12.22 -4.74
CA ARG A 294 -30.12 -12.42 -3.52
C ARG A 294 -29.49 -11.13 -2.98
N ILE A 295 -28.95 -10.30 -3.88
CA ILE A 295 -28.36 -9.01 -3.50
C ILE A 295 -29.45 -8.03 -3.06
N LEU A 296 -30.59 -7.99 -3.76
CA LEU A 296 -31.70 -7.12 -3.41
C LEU A 296 -32.30 -7.50 -2.04
N GLU A 297 -32.41 -8.79 -1.76
CA GLU A 297 -32.80 -9.30 -0.43
C GLU A 297 -31.81 -8.82 0.64
N ALA A 298 -30.50 -8.97 0.41
CA ALA A 298 -29.47 -8.53 1.34
C ALA A 298 -29.52 -7.01 1.60
N LEU A 299 -29.75 -6.20 0.56
CA LEU A 299 -29.85 -4.75 0.68
C LEU A 299 -31.07 -4.32 1.53
N ASN A 300 -32.22 -4.95 1.31
CA ASN A 300 -33.47 -4.58 1.99
C ASN A 300 -33.54 -5.09 3.43
N ASN A 301 -32.95 -6.27 3.72
CA ASN A 301 -33.00 -6.88 5.04
C ASN A 301 -31.97 -6.30 6.02
N ASN A 302 -31.07 -5.41 5.57
CA ASN A 302 -30.02 -4.80 6.40
C ASN A 302 -30.09 -3.26 6.38
N PRO A 303 -31.20 -2.65 6.83
CA PRO A 303 -31.40 -1.20 6.77
C PRO A 303 -30.43 -0.41 7.66
N ALA A 304 -29.73 -1.05 8.60
CA ALA A 304 -28.69 -0.39 9.40
C ALA A 304 -27.41 -0.11 8.58
N MET A 305 -27.12 -0.94 7.57
CA MET A 305 -25.91 -0.80 6.74
C MET A 305 -26.21 -0.04 5.45
N PHE A 306 -27.37 -0.32 4.85
CA PHE A 306 -27.76 0.23 3.54
C PHE A 306 -28.83 1.29 3.69
N ILE A 307 -28.75 2.30 2.83
CA ILE A 307 -29.78 3.33 2.68
C ILE A 307 -30.40 3.23 1.29
N SER A 308 -31.73 3.07 1.24
CA SER A 308 -32.48 3.09 -0.02
C SER A 308 -32.77 4.53 -0.44
N GLY A 309 -32.82 4.77 -1.74
CA GLY A 309 -33.26 6.03 -2.32
C GLY A 309 -34.66 6.44 -1.86
N LYS A 310 -35.53 5.47 -1.51
CA LYS A 310 -36.87 5.74 -0.98
C LYS A 310 -36.82 6.58 0.31
N GLU A 311 -35.85 6.31 1.19
CA GLU A 311 -35.70 7.01 2.48
C GLU A 311 -35.32 8.48 2.30
N ILE A 312 -34.67 8.81 1.18
CA ILE A 312 -34.17 10.16 0.86
C ILE A 312 -34.93 10.83 -0.29
N LYS A 313 -36.16 10.39 -0.55
CA LYS A 313 -37.03 10.91 -1.63
C LYS A 313 -36.39 10.85 -3.03
N LYS A 314 -35.55 9.84 -3.28
CA LYS A 314 -34.98 9.50 -4.59
C LYS A 314 -35.58 8.20 -5.15
N LYS A 315 -35.13 7.78 -6.34
CA LYS A 315 -35.57 6.53 -6.99
C LYS A 315 -35.32 5.31 -6.07
N LYS A 316 -36.33 4.44 -5.95
CA LYS A 316 -36.32 3.28 -5.02
C LYS A 316 -35.21 2.25 -5.27
N HIS A 317 -34.71 2.15 -6.50
CA HIS A 317 -33.65 1.22 -6.90
C HIS A 317 -32.24 1.75 -6.63
N LEU A 318 -32.10 2.97 -6.10
CA LEU A 318 -30.82 3.52 -5.69
C LEU A 318 -30.48 3.04 -4.29
N PHE A 319 -29.26 2.54 -4.11
CA PHE A 319 -28.73 2.13 -2.82
C PHE A 319 -27.37 2.76 -2.56
N GLY A 320 -27.05 2.95 -1.28
CA GLY A 320 -25.75 3.38 -0.82
C GLY A 320 -25.45 2.84 0.57
N LEU A 321 -24.19 2.96 0.99
CA LEU A 321 -23.82 2.69 2.38
C LEU A 321 -24.23 3.86 3.26
N ARG A 322 -24.74 3.58 4.47
CA ARG A 322 -25.01 4.66 5.44
C ARG A 322 -23.71 5.35 5.83
N ILE A 323 -22.73 4.54 6.22
CA ILE A 323 -21.37 4.93 6.59
C ILE A 323 -20.45 4.31 5.55
N ARG A 324 -19.60 5.12 4.91
CA ARG A 324 -18.61 4.62 3.96
C ARG A 324 -17.41 4.04 4.70
N PHE A 325 -17.57 2.81 5.16
CA PHE A 325 -16.56 2.03 5.85
C PHE A 325 -16.51 0.62 5.26
N PRO A 326 -15.34 -0.05 5.20
CA PRO A 326 -15.23 -1.41 4.66
C PRO A 326 -15.94 -2.45 5.53
N PRO A 327 -16.53 -3.51 4.93
CA PRO A 327 -17.09 -4.61 5.70
C PRO A 327 -16.02 -5.39 6.49
N SER A 328 -16.37 -5.85 7.69
CA SER A 328 -15.53 -6.69 8.56
C SER A 328 -16.00 -8.15 8.62
N PRO A 329 -15.11 -9.13 8.81
CA PRO A 329 -15.50 -10.51 9.09
C PRO A 329 -16.15 -10.62 10.49
N HIS A 330 -17.27 -11.36 10.59
CA HIS A 330 -18.03 -11.49 11.84
C HIS A 330 -17.29 -12.17 13.02
N SER A 331 -16.20 -12.91 12.77
CA SER A 331 -15.51 -13.72 13.77
C SER A 331 -14.36 -13.01 14.49
N SER A 332 -14.07 -11.75 14.15
CA SER A 332 -12.89 -11.02 14.62
C SER A 332 -13.13 -9.99 15.74
N GLU A 333 -14.37 -9.80 16.20
CA GLU A 333 -14.70 -8.72 17.13
C GLU A 333 -15.01 -9.26 18.53
N THR A 334 -14.17 -8.92 19.51
CA THR A 334 -14.59 -8.96 20.92
C THR A 334 -15.70 -7.92 21.13
N PRO A 335 -16.55 -8.05 22.17
CA PRO A 335 -17.60 -7.06 22.46
C PRO A 335 -17.07 -5.62 22.66
N SER A 336 -15.77 -5.44 22.95
CA SER A 336 -15.08 -4.15 22.99
C SER A 336 -14.89 -3.52 21.60
N ASP A 337 -14.76 -4.33 20.56
CA ASP A 337 -14.52 -3.90 19.17
C ASP A 337 -15.85 -3.62 18.45
N LYS A 338 -16.97 -3.98 19.08
CA LYS A 338 -18.34 -3.70 18.63
C LYS A 338 -18.81 -2.29 18.97
N GLU A 339 -17.93 -1.35 19.33
CA GLU A 339 -18.32 0.05 19.26
C GLU A 339 -18.81 0.31 17.83
N GLN A 340 -20.12 0.53 17.69
CA GLN A 340 -20.78 0.76 16.40
C GLN A 340 -19.94 1.76 15.63
N GLU A 341 -19.29 1.31 14.56
CA GLU A 341 -18.46 2.14 13.70
C GLU A 341 -19.22 3.43 13.40
N THR A 342 -18.78 4.52 14.03
CA THR A 342 -19.57 5.74 14.15
C THR A 342 -19.36 6.59 12.90
N ALA A 343 -20.23 7.58 12.68
CA ALA A 343 -20.07 8.53 11.56
C ALA A 343 -18.69 9.24 11.56
N SER A 344 -18.04 9.37 12.72
CA SER A 344 -16.67 9.89 12.87
C SER A 344 -15.60 9.06 12.15
N GLN A 345 -15.86 7.78 11.88
CA GLN A 345 -14.95 6.87 11.18
C GLN A 345 -15.20 6.81 9.66
N GLU A 346 -16.13 7.63 9.13
CA GLU A 346 -16.43 7.65 7.69
C GLU A 346 -15.20 8.04 6.85
N ILE A 347 -14.87 7.21 5.87
CA ILE A 347 -13.73 7.46 4.98
C ILE A 347 -14.09 8.55 3.98
N LYS A 348 -13.44 9.71 4.14
CA LYS A 348 -13.61 10.88 3.28
C LYS A 348 -12.87 10.72 1.96
N ILE A 349 -13.59 10.27 0.94
CA ILE A 349 -13.06 10.19 -0.43
C ILE A 349 -13.23 11.55 -1.10
N LYS A 350 -12.12 12.29 -1.26
CA LYS A 350 -12.12 13.59 -1.94
C LYS A 350 -12.45 13.39 -3.43
N GLY A 351 -13.65 13.82 -3.82
CA GLY A 351 -14.07 13.96 -5.21
C GLY A 351 -13.29 15.06 -5.91
N ARG A 352 -12.72 14.77 -7.09
CA ARG A 352 -12.18 15.82 -7.96
C ARG A 352 -13.40 16.56 -8.53
N LYS A 353 -13.56 17.85 -8.27
CA LYS A 353 -14.54 18.66 -9.00
C LYS A 353 -14.12 18.62 -10.47
N SER A 354 -14.98 18.12 -11.34
CA SER A 354 -14.83 18.28 -12.78
C SER A 354 -14.85 19.77 -13.08
N ASN A 355 -13.69 20.37 -13.37
CA ASN A 355 -13.66 21.68 -13.99
C ASN A 355 -14.33 21.52 -15.35
N LYS A 356 -15.54 22.06 -15.50
CA LYS A 356 -16.14 22.25 -16.82
C LYS A 356 -15.18 23.14 -17.62
N PRO A 357 -14.85 22.80 -18.87
CA PRO A 357 -14.14 23.73 -19.73
C PRO A 357 -15.00 24.98 -19.90
N SER A 358 -14.45 26.14 -19.57
CA SER A 358 -15.05 27.42 -19.90
C SER A 358 -15.04 27.56 -21.42
N HIS A 359 -16.21 27.41 -22.05
CA HIS A 359 -16.42 27.90 -23.41
C HIS A 359 -16.17 29.41 -23.41
N SER A 360 -15.11 29.88 -24.06
CA SER A 360 -15.02 31.27 -24.48
C SER A 360 -15.90 31.43 -25.72
N SER A 361 -17.08 32.00 -25.51
CA SER A 361 -17.89 32.53 -26.60
C SER A 361 -17.59 34.02 -26.78
N ARG A 362 -17.22 34.35 -28.02
CA ARG A 362 -16.94 35.65 -28.65
C ARG A 362 -15.48 36.07 -28.73
#